data_AF-A0A3Q7EAQ1-F1
#
_entry.id   AF-A0A3Q7EAQ1-F1
#
_cell.length_a   1.000
_cell.length_b   1.000
_cell.length_c   1.000
_cell.angle_alpha   90.00
_cell.angle_beta   90.00
_cell.angle_gamma   90.00
#
_symmetry.space_group_name_H-M   'P 1'
#
loop_
_entity.id
_entity.type
_entity.pdbx_description
1 polymer ?
#
loop_
_entity_poly.entity_id
_entity_poly.type
_entity_poly.pdbx_seq_one_letter_code
_entity_poly.pdbx_strand_id
1 'polypeptide(L)'
;MTLKLVLLVVEMNFYDADNSSTSSVISCSASICTSDECSETNQCAYSLHYADNSGTSGYFVSDLFYFDKIMRTSLISKSSTSIIFG
;
A
#
# COMPACT_ATOMS: atom_id res chain seq x y z
N MET A 1 -2.93 14.73 -36.61
CA MET A 1 -2.16 13.79 -35.78
C MET A 1 -3.03 13.46 -34.58
N THR A 2 -3.75 12.36 -34.62
CA THR A 2 -4.75 12.02 -33.60
C THR A 2 -4.08 11.18 -32.52
N LEU A 3 -3.99 11.70 -31.30
CA LEU A 3 -3.54 10.93 -30.14
C LEU A 3 -4.60 9.86 -29.85
N LYS A 4 -4.26 8.60 -30.09
CA LYS A 4 -5.09 7.47 -29.69
C LYS A 4 -4.70 7.11 -28.26
N LEU A 5 -5.44 7.60 -27.26
CA LEU A 5 -5.31 7.10 -25.90
C LEU A 5 -5.80 5.66 -25.89
N VAL A 6 -4.89 4.71 -25.68
CA VAL A 6 -5.24 3.32 -25.39
C VAL A 6 -5.37 3.24 -23.86
N LEU A 7 -6.60 3.15 -23.35
CA LEU A 7 -6.80 2.72 -21.96
C LEU A 7 -6.53 1.22 -21.89
N LEU A 8 -5.46 0.84 -21.20
CA LEU A 8 -5.25 -0.55 -20.80
C LEU A 8 -6.15 -0.81 -19.59
N VAL A 9 -7.24 -1.54 -19.77
CA VAL A 9 -8.09 -1.98 -18.66
C VAL A 9 -7.37 -3.17 -18.01
N VAL A 10 -6.62 -2.89 -16.94
CA VAL A 10 -6.01 -3.92 -16.09
C VAL A 10 -7.01 -4.24 -14.99
N GLU A 11 -7.35 -5.52 -14.85
CA GLU A 11 -8.14 -6.00 -13.71
C GLU A 11 -7.27 -5.89 -12.46
N MET A 12 -7.66 -5.00 -11.54
CA MET A 12 -6.99 -4.83 -10.27
C MET A 12 -7.73 -5.65 -9.21
N ASN A 13 -7.01 -6.55 -8.55
CA ASN A 13 -7.52 -7.25 -7.37
C ASN A 13 -7.22 -6.44 -6.12
N PHE A 14 -8.09 -6.52 -5.13
CA PHE A 14 -7.79 -6.01 -3.79
C PHE A 14 -6.62 -6.80 -3.21
N TYR A 15 -5.79 -6.11 -2.45
CA TYR A 15 -4.74 -6.74 -1.67
C TYR A 15 -5.37 -7.61 -0.56
N ASP A 16 -4.83 -8.81 -0.36
CA ASP A 16 -5.26 -9.77 0.65
C ASP A 16 -4.07 -10.16 1.54
N ALA A 17 -4.07 -9.65 2.76
CA ALA A 17 -3.02 -9.85 3.74
C ALA A 17 -2.90 -11.31 4.20
N ASP A 18 -4.01 -12.06 4.24
CA ASP A 18 -4.05 -13.44 4.74
C ASP A 18 -3.36 -14.41 3.76
N ASN A 19 -3.32 -14.03 2.48
CA ASN A 19 -2.65 -14.78 1.42
C ASN A 19 -1.17 -14.39 1.21
N SER A 20 -0.63 -13.47 2.01
CA SER A 20 0.78 -13.07 1.95
C SER A 20 1.57 -13.61 3.14
N SER A 21 2.64 -14.37 2.85
CA SER A 21 3.53 -14.92 3.88
C SER A 21 4.52 -13.92 4.46
N THR A 22 4.64 -12.73 3.86
CA THR A 22 5.50 -11.63 4.32
C THR A 22 4.73 -10.48 4.94
N SER A 23 3.39 -10.56 4.93
CA SER A 23 2.49 -9.59 5.54
C SER A 23 2.61 -9.60 7.07
N SER A 24 2.58 -8.41 7.66
CA SER A 24 2.53 -8.21 9.10
C SER A 24 1.67 -7.00 9.44
N VAL A 25 0.75 -7.17 10.39
CA VAL A 25 -0.08 -6.07 10.89
C VAL A 25 0.77 -5.16 11.77
N ILE A 26 0.64 -3.84 11.58
CA ILE A 26 1.35 -2.86 12.40
C ILE A 26 0.65 -2.71 13.74
N SER A 27 1.37 -2.96 14.83
CA SER A 27 0.87 -2.81 16.19
C SER A 27 0.89 -1.36 16.66
N CYS A 28 0.11 -1.04 17.69
CA CYS A 28 0.04 0.32 18.23
C CYS A 28 1.34 0.79 18.92
N SER A 29 2.23 -0.14 19.26
CA SER A 29 3.58 0.18 19.78
C SER A 29 4.56 0.67 18.70
N ALA A 30 4.20 0.55 17.41
CA ALA A 30 5.05 1.02 16.33
C ALA A 30 5.13 2.55 16.35
N SER A 31 6.31 3.09 16.07
CA SER A 31 6.57 4.54 16.10
C SER A 31 5.77 5.33 15.06
N ILE A 32 5.32 4.67 13.99
CA ILE A 32 4.44 5.26 12.97
C ILE A 32 3.01 5.42 13.48
N CYS A 33 2.64 4.71 14.55
CA CYS A 33 1.30 4.74 15.09
C CYS A 33 1.12 5.89 16.08
N THR A 34 0.16 6.76 15.82
CA THR A 34 -0.30 7.74 16.81
C THR A 34 -1.24 7.05 17.80
N SER A 35 -1.15 7.39 19.08
CA SER A 35 -1.94 6.74 20.16
C SER A 35 -3.44 6.77 19.91
N ASP A 36 -3.93 7.85 19.29
CA ASP A 36 -5.35 8.10 19.08
C ASP A 36 -5.94 7.24 17.95
N GLU A 37 -5.07 6.62 17.14
CA GLU A 37 -5.43 5.76 16.01
C GLU A 37 -5.22 4.27 16.36
N CYS A 38 -5.13 3.90 17.64
CA CYS A 38 -4.98 2.50 18.04
C CYS A 38 -6.35 1.80 18.20
N SER A 39 -6.54 0.65 17.53
CA SER A 39 -7.75 -0.16 17.69
C SER A 39 -7.75 -1.00 18.98
N GLU A 40 -8.92 -1.48 19.39
CA GLU A 40 -9.06 -2.42 20.53
C GLU A 40 -8.31 -3.75 20.32
N THR A 41 -8.07 -4.11 19.05
CA THR A 41 -7.32 -5.32 18.64
C THR A 41 -5.81 -5.08 18.51
N ASN A 42 -5.29 -3.95 19.03
CA ASN A 42 -3.89 -3.55 18.96
C ASN A 42 -3.38 -3.40 17.51
N GLN A 43 -4.25 -2.93 16.61
CA GLN A 43 -3.90 -2.62 15.23
C GLN A 43 -3.77 -1.11 15.08
N CYS A 44 -2.76 -0.67 14.36
CA CYS A 44 -2.59 0.74 14.05
C CYS A 44 -3.59 1.15 12.97
N ALA A 45 -4.68 1.78 13.38
CA ALA A 45 -5.74 2.25 12.50
C ALA A 45 -5.32 3.51 11.74
N TYR A 46 -6.10 3.85 10.73
CA TYR A 46 -6.06 5.14 10.08
C TYR A 46 -7.48 5.54 9.66
N SER A 47 -7.72 6.84 9.58
CA SER A 47 -8.89 7.42 8.93
C SER A 47 -8.47 8.64 8.10
N LEU A 48 -8.72 8.58 6.79
CA LEU A 48 -8.29 9.58 5.82
C LEU A 48 -9.49 10.13 5.08
N HIS A 49 -9.56 11.46 4.97
CA HIS A 49 -10.53 12.17 4.15
C HIS A 49 -9.85 12.82 2.94
N TYR A 50 -10.46 12.64 1.78
CA TYR A 50 -10.01 13.25 0.53
C TYR A 50 -10.71 14.60 0.33
N ALA A 51 -10.14 15.45 -0.55
CA ALA A 51 -10.64 16.79 -0.82
C ALA A 51 -12.06 16.82 -1.45
N ASP A 52 -12.51 15.69 -1.98
CA ASP A 52 -13.87 15.48 -2.50
C ASP A 52 -14.88 15.03 -1.42
N ASN A 53 -14.48 15.07 -0.14
CA ASN A 53 -15.22 14.59 1.04
C ASN A 53 -15.45 13.07 1.09
N SER A 54 -14.88 12.28 0.17
CA SER A 54 -14.81 10.84 0.37
C SER A 54 -13.80 10.51 1.48
N GLY A 55 -13.85 9.28 1.98
CA GLY A 55 -12.91 8.84 3.00
C GLY A 55 -12.70 7.34 2.98
N THR A 56 -11.59 6.92 3.58
CA THR A 56 -11.24 5.53 3.81
C THR A 56 -10.71 5.36 5.22
N SER A 57 -10.96 4.21 5.81
CA SER A 57 -10.48 3.84 7.14
C SER A 57 -10.08 2.38 7.14
N GLY A 58 -9.05 2.05 7.90
CA GLY A 58 -8.52 0.69 7.97
C GLY A 58 -7.41 0.61 9.00
N TYR A 59 -6.49 -0.33 8.81
CA TYR A 59 -5.29 -0.46 9.62
C TYR A 59 -4.05 -0.65 8.74
N PHE A 60 -2.90 -0.22 9.26
CA PHE A 60 -1.64 -0.36 8.56
C PHE A 60 -1.14 -1.81 8.59
N VAL A 61 -0.64 -2.25 7.44
CA VAL A 61 0.11 -3.50 7.27
C VAL A 61 1.47 -3.17 6.67
N SER A 62 2.49 -3.95 7.04
CA SER A 62 3.73 -4.01 6.29
C SER A 62 3.76 -5.25 5.41
N ASP A 63 4.24 -5.12 4.19
CA ASP A 63 4.52 -6.27 3.34
C ASP A 63 5.73 -5.98 2.42
N LEU A 64 6.23 -7.03 1.76
CA LEU A 64 7.32 -6.96 0.80
C LEU A 64 6.77 -6.53 -0.57
N PHE A 65 7.09 -5.31 -0.96
CA PHE A 65 6.73 -4.76 -2.26
C PHE A 65 7.82 -5.05 -3.29
N TYR A 66 7.45 -5.74 -4.36
CA TYR A 66 8.34 -6.07 -5.47
C TYR A 66 8.13 -5.09 -6.63
N PHE A 67 9.22 -4.56 -7.16
CA PHE A 67 9.17 -3.60 -8.25
C PHE A 67 10.40 -3.69 -9.16
N ASP A 68 10.19 -3.30 -10.40
CA ASP A 68 11.25 -3.18 -11.40
C ASP A 68 11.90 -1.80 -11.31
N LYS A 69 13.18 -1.76 -10.97
CA LYS A 69 13.97 -0.52 -10.92
C LYS A 69 14.63 -0.29 -12.28
N ILE A 70 14.24 0.79 -12.95
CA ILE A 70 14.84 1.23 -14.23
C ILE A 70 16.09 2.07 -13.91
N MET A 71 17.28 1.52 -14.16
CA MET A 71 18.54 2.24 -13.88
C MET A 71 19.04 3.05 -15.07
N ARG A 72 18.86 2.53 -16.29
CA ARG A 72 19.09 3.19 -17.57
C ARG A 72 18.01 2.76 -18.55
N THR A 73 17.91 3.40 -19.71
CA THR A 73 16.86 3.22 -20.73
C THR A 73 16.55 1.76 -21.14
N SER A 74 17.41 0.80 -20.83
CA SER A 74 17.19 -0.64 -21.07
C SER A 74 17.59 -1.58 -19.92
N LEU A 75 18.11 -1.05 -18.81
CA LEU A 75 18.57 -1.87 -17.68
C LEU A 75 17.52 -1.85 -16.57
N ILE A 76 16.76 -2.94 -16.48
CA ILE A 76 15.75 -3.19 -15.46
C ILE A 76 16.32 -4.19 -14.43
N SER A 77 16.21 -3.85 -13.15
CA SER A 77 16.60 -4.72 -12.04
C SER A 77 15.40 -4.98 -11.13
N LYS A 78 15.06 -6.26 -10.94
CA LYS A 78 14.05 -6.68 -9.96
C LYS A 78 14.54 -6.34 -8.57
N SER A 79 13.75 -5.56 -7.84
CA SER A 79 14.06 -5.13 -6.49
C SER A 79 12.85 -5.38 -5.60
N SER A 80 13.08 -5.39 -4.29
CA SER A 80 12.01 -5.42 -3.31
C SER A 80 12.35 -4.55 -2.12
N THR A 81 11.33 -4.10 -1.42
CA THR A 81 11.47 -3.34 -0.18
C THR A 81 10.27 -3.56 0.71
N SER A 82 10.45 -3.51 2.02
CA SER A 82 9.33 -3.52 2.94
C SER A 82 8.68 -2.14 2.95
N ILE A 83 7.38 -2.10 2.72
CA ILE A 83 6.57 -0.88 2.80
C ILE A 83 5.49 -1.05 3.86
N ILE A 84 5.05 0.06 4.45
CA ILE A 84 3.86 0.11 5.29
C ILE A 84 2.78 0.84 4.49
N PHE A 85 1.57 0.27 4.44
CA PHE A 85 0.45 0.84 3.70
C PHE A 85 -0.87 0.50 4.39
N GLY A 86 -1.89 1.29 4.04
CA GLY A 86 -3.24 1.23 4.56
C GLY A 86 -4.19 1.75 3.52
#